data_AF-A0A9D7E495-F1
#
_entry.id   AF-A0A9D7E495-F1
#
_cell.length_a   1.000
_cell.length_b   1.000
_cell.length_c   1.000
_cell.angle_alpha   90.00
_cell.angle_beta   90.00
_cell.angle_gamma   90.00
#
_symmetry.space_group_name_H-M   'P 1'
#
loop_
_entity.id
_entity.type
_entity.pdbx_description
1 polymer ?
#
loop_
_entity_poly.entity_id
_entity_poly.type
_entity_poly.pdbx_seq_one_letter_code
_entity_poly.pdbx_strand_id
1 'polypeptide(L)'
;MSTLLELRQKFRSVWLLLDERTRRIMAANEAVSLGYGGISLVGRACGLSRKAIAKGIRELQDGVMPSAGRIRRPGAGRKPITESDPQLLEALEALIDCQTRGDPQSPLRWICKSTRAIAQQLGGKKHPVSHMKVAQLLHGLNYSLQSNRKTEEGADHPDRDAQFRYINTTVKRYLAQGSPVISVDTKKKERASSEGWFVQRETVPPGQESEAP
;
A
#
# COMPACT_ATOMS: atom_id res chain seq x y z
N MET A 1 -52.71 -5.42 -2.41
CA MET A 1 -52.19 -5.63 -1.04
C MET A 1 -51.39 -6.93 -0.93
N SER A 2 -51.91 -8.04 -1.45
CA SER A 2 -51.24 -9.36 -1.48
C SER A 2 -49.76 -9.32 -1.94
N THR A 3 -49.49 -8.74 -3.12
CA THR A 3 -48.16 -8.72 -3.76
C THR A 3 -47.02 -8.15 -2.90
N LEU A 4 -47.28 -7.17 -2.03
CA LEU A 4 -46.25 -6.61 -1.15
C LEU A 4 -45.95 -7.51 0.07
N LEU A 5 -46.94 -8.27 0.53
CA LEU A 5 -46.76 -9.25 1.61
C LEU A 5 -46.03 -10.49 1.08
N GLU A 6 -46.42 -10.97 -0.10
CA GLU A 6 -45.74 -12.06 -0.83
C GLU A 6 -44.25 -11.77 -1.06
N LEU A 7 -43.92 -10.58 -1.57
CA LEU A 7 -42.53 -10.16 -1.76
C LEU A 7 -41.76 -10.07 -0.44
N ARG A 8 -42.38 -9.55 0.63
CA ARG A 8 -41.75 -9.51 1.96
C ARG A 8 -41.43 -10.91 2.48
N GLN A 9 -42.36 -11.86 2.33
CA GLN A 9 -42.15 -13.25 2.71
C GLN A 9 -41.05 -13.91 1.86
N LYS A 10 -41.09 -13.71 0.54
CA LYS A 10 -40.10 -14.22 -0.44
C LYS A 10 -38.68 -13.70 -0.18
N PHE A 11 -38.53 -12.42 0.16
CA PHE A 11 -37.22 -11.88 0.53
C PHE A 11 -36.78 -12.40 1.90
N ARG A 12 -37.65 -12.39 2.93
CA ARG A 12 -37.29 -12.69 4.33
C ARG A 12 -36.53 -14.00 4.54
N SER A 13 -36.86 -15.06 3.79
CA SER A 13 -36.18 -16.37 3.91
C SER A 13 -34.75 -16.37 3.39
N VAL A 14 -34.46 -15.67 2.29
CA VAL A 14 -33.15 -15.72 1.61
C VAL A 14 -32.27 -14.50 1.95
N TRP A 15 -32.85 -13.37 2.35
CA TRP A 15 -32.16 -12.08 2.40
C TRP A 15 -30.86 -12.07 3.20
N LEU A 16 -30.86 -12.72 4.37
CA LEU A 16 -29.70 -12.76 5.26
C LEU A 16 -28.54 -13.58 4.69
N LEU A 17 -28.82 -14.52 3.79
CA LEU A 17 -27.84 -15.43 3.16
C LEU A 17 -27.17 -14.82 1.92
N LEU A 18 -27.64 -13.66 1.45
CA LEU A 18 -27.18 -13.03 0.20
C LEU A 18 -26.20 -11.87 0.45
N ASP A 19 -25.20 -11.75 -0.43
CA ASP A 19 -24.31 -10.59 -0.51
C ASP A 19 -25.01 -9.31 -1.02
N GLU A 20 -24.38 -8.15 -0.80
CA GLU A 20 -24.84 -6.83 -1.26
C GLU A 20 -25.23 -6.81 -2.75
N ARG A 21 -24.41 -7.45 -3.62
CA ARG A 21 -24.70 -7.56 -5.06
C ARG A 21 -25.84 -8.52 -5.32
N THR A 22 -25.86 -9.70 -4.72
CA THR A 22 -26.88 -10.73 -4.99
C THR A 22 -28.27 -10.27 -4.56
N ARG A 23 -28.39 -9.56 -3.41
CA ARG A 23 -29.61 -8.85 -3.01
C ARG A 23 -30.08 -7.85 -4.07
N ARG A 24 -29.14 -7.07 -4.64
CA ARG A 24 -29.43 -6.05 -5.67
C ARG A 24 -29.90 -6.68 -6.99
N ILE A 25 -29.28 -7.77 -7.42
CA ILE A 25 -29.64 -8.50 -8.64
C ILE A 25 -31.00 -9.19 -8.47
N MET A 26 -31.25 -9.86 -7.34
CA MET A 26 -32.54 -10.48 -7.05
C MET A 26 -33.66 -9.44 -7.02
N ALA A 27 -33.48 -8.32 -6.30
CA ALA A 27 -34.45 -7.23 -6.26
C ALA A 27 -34.68 -6.57 -7.64
N ALA A 28 -33.64 -6.49 -8.49
CA ALA A 28 -33.77 -6.01 -9.85
C ALA A 28 -34.59 -6.96 -10.74
N ASN A 29 -34.35 -8.28 -10.64
CA ASN A 29 -35.10 -9.29 -11.37
C ASN A 29 -36.60 -9.23 -11.03
N GLU A 30 -36.95 -9.22 -9.73
CA GLU A 30 -38.34 -9.09 -9.29
C GLU A 30 -38.97 -7.76 -9.74
N ALA A 31 -38.20 -6.66 -9.74
CA ALA A 31 -38.70 -5.36 -10.19
C ALA A 31 -38.95 -5.29 -11.70
N VAL A 32 -38.21 -6.06 -12.51
CA VAL A 32 -38.44 -6.21 -13.96
C VAL A 32 -39.68 -7.05 -14.21
N SER A 33 -39.81 -8.20 -13.54
CA SER A 33 -40.98 -9.10 -13.69
C SER A 33 -42.32 -8.44 -13.33
N LEU A 34 -42.30 -7.45 -12.42
CA LEU A 34 -43.49 -6.69 -12.01
C LEU A 34 -43.80 -5.49 -12.92
N GLY A 35 -42.92 -5.14 -13.86
CA GLY A 35 -43.13 -4.03 -14.79
C GLY A 35 -43.33 -2.66 -14.12
N TYR A 36 -44.37 -1.94 -14.52
CA TYR A 36 -44.60 -0.56 -14.07
C TYR A 36 -44.82 -0.49 -12.54
N GLY A 37 -44.05 0.37 -11.88
CA GLY A 37 -44.09 0.51 -10.42
C GLY A 37 -43.31 -0.57 -9.64
N GLY A 38 -42.82 -1.64 -10.30
CA GLY A 38 -42.09 -2.74 -9.67
C GLY A 38 -40.92 -2.31 -8.80
N ILE A 39 -40.10 -1.35 -9.27
CA ILE A 39 -38.98 -0.77 -8.51
C ILE A 39 -39.43 -0.17 -7.16
N SER A 40 -40.56 0.55 -7.15
CA SER A 40 -41.10 1.18 -5.93
C SER A 40 -41.71 0.16 -4.98
N LEU A 41 -42.35 -0.88 -5.52
CA LEU A 41 -43.00 -1.93 -4.74
C LEU A 41 -41.97 -2.88 -4.10
N VAL A 42 -40.98 -3.34 -4.87
CA VAL A 42 -39.84 -4.13 -4.38
C VAL A 42 -39.02 -3.35 -3.37
N GLY A 43 -38.72 -2.06 -3.61
CA GLY A 43 -38.00 -1.21 -2.65
C GLY A 43 -38.69 -1.12 -1.28
N ARG A 44 -40.03 -1.05 -1.24
CA ARG A 44 -40.84 -1.08 0.01
C ARG A 44 -40.86 -2.47 0.68
N ALA A 45 -40.63 -3.54 -0.08
CA ALA A 45 -40.60 -4.91 0.43
C ALA A 45 -39.23 -5.29 1.01
N CYS A 46 -38.14 -5.00 0.29
CA CYS A 46 -36.78 -5.45 0.64
C CYS A 46 -35.88 -4.37 1.28
N GLY A 47 -36.32 -3.10 1.29
CA GLY A 47 -35.58 -1.98 1.88
C GLY A 47 -34.46 -1.40 1.01
N LEU A 48 -34.25 -1.87 -0.22
CA LEU A 48 -33.29 -1.23 -1.15
C LEU A 48 -33.77 0.14 -1.61
N SER A 49 -32.81 1.06 -1.77
CA SER A 49 -33.07 2.32 -2.45
C SER A 49 -33.43 2.08 -3.93
N ARG A 50 -34.32 2.93 -4.47
CA ARG A 50 -34.69 2.90 -5.90
C ARG A 50 -33.45 3.01 -6.82
N LYS A 51 -32.42 3.77 -6.40
CA LYS A 51 -31.13 3.87 -7.11
C LYS A 51 -30.36 2.53 -7.13
N ALA A 52 -30.39 1.75 -6.05
CA ALA A 52 -29.76 0.44 -6.01
C ALA A 52 -30.46 -0.57 -6.93
N ILE A 53 -31.79 -0.62 -6.92
CA ILE A 53 -32.58 -1.49 -7.81
C ILE A 53 -32.35 -1.11 -9.28
N ALA A 54 -32.45 0.18 -9.63
CA ALA A 54 -32.18 0.66 -10.99
C ALA A 54 -30.71 0.51 -11.44
N LYS A 55 -29.77 0.30 -10.51
CA LYS A 55 -28.40 -0.12 -10.81
C LYS A 55 -28.31 -1.62 -11.05
N GLY A 56 -29.04 -2.43 -10.28
CA GLY A 56 -29.16 -3.88 -10.50
C GLY A 56 -29.81 -4.23 -11.84
N ILE A 57 -30.81 -3.46 -12.29
CA ILE A 57 -31.46 -3.66 -13.60
C ILE A 57 -30.45 -3.44 -14.74
N ARG A 58 -29.64 -2.38 -14.66
CA ARG A 58 -28.53 -2.17 -15.59
C ARG A 58 -27.44 -3.24 -15.48
N GLU A 59 -27.11 -3.69 -14.27
CA GLU A 59 -26.16 -4.79 -14.08
C GLU A 59 -26.66 -6.13 -14.69
N LEU A 60 -27.98 -6.35 -14.75
CA LEU A 60 -28.61 -7.47 -15.48
C LEU A 60 -28.58 -7.26 -17.01
N GLN A 61 -28.94 -6.07 -17.50
CA GLN A 61 -28.96 -5.74 -18.93
C GLN A 61 -27.56 -5.74 -19.56
N ASP A 62 -26.55 -5.22 -18.84
CA ASP A 62 -25.16 -5.20 -19.30
C ASP A 62 -24.52 -6.61 -19.37
N GLY A 63 -25.13 -7.62 -18.71
CA GLY A 63 -24.54 -8.97 -18.57
C GLY A 63 -23.25 -9.04 -17.74
N VAL A 64 -22.78 -7.92 -17.17
CA VAL A 64 -21.43 -7.83 -16.57
C VAL A 64 -21.34 -8.58 -15.24
N MET A 65 -20.70 -9.74 -15.31
CA MET A 65 -20.17 -10.46 -14.15
C MET A 65 -18.79 -9.90 -13.75
N PRO A 66 -18.58 -9.53 -12.48
CA PRO A 66 -17.24 -9.42 -11.92
C PRO A 66 -16.51 -10.77 -11.98
N SER A 67 -15.18 -10.72 -11.96
CA SER A 67 -14.33 -11.89 -11.71
C SER A 67 -14.77 -12.65 -10.45
N ALA A 68 -14.62 -13.98 -10.46
CA ALA A 68 -14.96 -14.85 -9.32
C ALA A 68 -14.40 -14.30 -7.98
N GLY A 69 -15.21 -14.35 -6.93
CA GLY A 69 -14.88 -13.81 -5.61
C GLY A 69 -15.02 -12.28 -5.43
N ARG A 70 -15.34 -11.50 -6.48
CA ARG A 70 -15.45 -10.03 -6.37
C ARG A 70 -16.90 -9.53 -6.42
N ILE A 71 -17.32 -8.79 -5.39
CA ILE A 71 -18.69 -8.21 -5.30
C ILE A 71 -18.87 -6.96 -6.20
N ARG A 72 -17.78 -6.28 -6.56
CA ARG A 72 -17.77 -5.02 -7.33
C ARG A 72 -16.99 -5.17 -8.64
N ARG A 73 -17.36 -4.41 -9.69
CA ARG A 73 -16.61 -4.35 -10.96
C ARG A 73 -15.12 -3.98 -10.72
N PRO A 74 -14.18 -4.40 -11.58
CA PRO A 74 -12.82 -3.85 -11.58
C PRO A 74 -12.86 -2.31 -11.71
N GLY A 75 -11.85 -1.62 -11.15
CA GLY A 75 -11.81 -0.15 -11.09
C GLY A 75 -12.79 0.52 -10.10
N ALA A 76 -13.80 -0.18 -9.57
CA ALA A 76 -14.77 0.40 -8.62
C ALA A 76 -14.22 0.46 -7.17
N GLY A 77 -13.48 1.51 -6.85
CA GLY A 77 -12.93 1.77 -5.50
C GLY A 77 -12.25 3.15 -5.40
N ARG A 78 -11.65 3.45 -4.24
CA ARG A 78 -10.72 4.59 -4.12
C ARG A 78 -9.50 4.28 -4.99
N LYS A 79 -9.16 5.19 -5.92
CA LYS A 79 -7.94 5.05 -6.73
C LYS A 79 -6.70 4.90 -5.83
N PRO A 80 -5.72 4.06 -6.19
CA PRO A 80 -4.47 3.99 -5.45
C PRO A 80 -3.78 5.35 -5.45
N ILE A 81 -3.02 5.64 -4.39
CA ILE A 81 -2.35 6.93 -4.24
C ILE A 81 -1.36 7.20 -5.38
N THR A 82 -0.78 6.16 -5.97
CA THR A 82 0.11 6.22 -7.14
C THR A 82 -0.58 6.69 -8.44
N GLU A 83 -1.91 6.54 -8.56
CA GLU A 83 -2.70 7.15 -9.65
C GLU A 83 -3.13 8.59 -9.32
N SER A 84 -3.19 8.95 -8.04
CA SER A 84 -3.64 10.27 -7.59
C SER A 84 -2.48 11.26 -7.47
N ASP A 85 -1.28 10.74 -7.26
CA ASP A 85 -0.03 11.45 -7.03
C ASP A 85 1.10 10.64 -7.72
N PRO A 86 1.34 10.87 -9.02
CA PRO A 86 2.37 10.14 -9.77
C PRO A 86 3.80 10.54 -9.33
N GLN A 87 3.98 11.78 -8.87
CA GLN A 87 5.26 12.31 -8.40
C GLN A 87 5.69 11.72 -7.04
N LEU A 88 4.78 11.08 -6.30
CA LEU A 88 5.10 10.38 -5.06
C LEU A 88 6.25 9.38 -5.21
N LEU A 89 6.29 8.62 -6.31
CA LEU A 89 7.31 7.59 -6.49
C LEU A 89 8.68 8.22 -6.71
N GLU A 90 8.76 9.23 -7.58
CA GLU A 90 9.97 10.04 -7.80
C GLU A 90 10.41 10.76 -6.51
N ALA A 91 9.48 11.32 -5.73
CA ALA A 91 9.77 12.01 -4.48
C ALA A 91 10.27 11.06 -3.38
N LEU A 92 9.80 9.81 -3.38
CA LEU A 92 10.28 8.71 -2.53
C LEU A 92 11.67 8.27 -2.97
N GLU A 93 11.87 7.94 -4.25
CA GLU A 93 13.17 7.53 -4.79
C GLU A 93 14.23 8.63 -4.62
N ALA A 94 13.92 9.89 -4.91
CA ALA A 94 14.84 11.00 -4.63
C ALA A 94 15.18 11.12 -3.15
N LEU A 95 14.23 10.84 -2.24
CA LEU A 95 14.49 10.84 -0.79
C LEU A 95 15.39 9.66 -0.38
N ILE A 96 15.26 8.51 -1.04
CA ILE A 96 16.11 7.31 -0.87
C ILE A 96 17.51 7.57 -1.44
N ASP A 97 17.62 8.05 -2.68
CA ASP A 97 18.88 8.22 -3.42
C ASP A 97 19.71 9.41 -2.90
N CYS A 98 19.08 10.47 -2.38
CA CYS A 98 19.81 11.54 -1.65
C CYS A 98 20.54 11.02 -0.38
N GLN A 99 20.16 9.85 0.13
CA GLN A 99 20.77 9.20 1.28
C GLN A 99 21.59 7.95 0.90
N THR A 100 21.30 7.35 -0.26
CA THR A 100 22.07 6.26 -0.84
C THR A 100 23.37 6.81 -1.42
N ARG A 101 24.49 6.57 -0.73
CA ARG A 101 25.81 6.97 -1.19
C ARG A 101 26.22 6.17 -2.44
N GLY A 102 26.21 6.83 -3.60
CA GLY A 102 27.19 6.63 -4.68
C GLY A 102 27.03 5.41 -5.61
N ASP A 103 27.02 5.74 -6.90
CA ASP A 103 27.52 4.94 -8.03
C ASP A 103 26.72 3.70 -8.51
N PRO A 104 26.65 3.44 -9.84
CA PRO A 104 25.72 2.48 -10.43
C PRO A 104 26.10 1.00 -10.27
N GLN A 105 27.19 0.69 -9.55
CA GLN A 105 27.61 -0.69 -9.23
C GLN A 105 27.49 -1.05 -7.73
N SER A 106 27.03 -0.14 -6.85
CA SER A 106 26.91 -0.41 -5.40
C SER A 106 25.78 -1.42 -5.08
N PRO A 107 26.07 -2.64 -4.58
CA PRO A 107 25.05 -3.67 -4.40
C PRO A 107 24.09 -3.44 -3.22
N LEU A 108 24.40 -2.48 -2.33
CA LEU A 108 23.73 -2.31 -1.04
C LEU A 108 23.27 -0.86 -0.84
N ARG A 109 22.01 -0.59 -1.20
CA ARG A 109 21.34 0.69 -0.92
C ARG A 109 20.76 0.65 0.50
N TRP A 110 21.29 1.43 1.42
CA TRP A 110 20.86 1.48 2.82
C TRP A 110 20.31 2.86 3.22
N ILE A 111 19.26 2.88 4.06
CA ILE A 111 18.70 4.11 4.63
C ILE A 111 18.46 3.96 6.14
N CYS A 112 18.95 4.94 6.91
CA CYS A 112 18.83 5.01 8.37
C CYS A 112 17.48 5.59 8.88
N LYS A 113 16.41 5.54 8.08
CA LYS A 113 15.11 6.16 8.41
C LYS A 113 13.97 5.15 8.45
N SER A 114 13.15 5.24 9.49
CA SER A 114 11.91 4.49 9.58
C SER A 114 10.88 4.93 8.53
N THR A 115 9.95 4.03 8.18
CA THR A 115 8.83 4.33 7.27
C THR A 115 7.94 5.48 7.75
N ARG A 116 7.91 5.74 9.07
CA ARG A 116 7.22 6.90 9.66
C ARG A 116 7.95 8.22 9.39
N ALA A 117 9.27 8.24 9.53
CA ALA A 117 10.09 9.42 9.20
C ALA A 117 10.04 9.74 7.69
N ILE A 118 10.07 8.70 6.83
CA ILE A 118 9.88 8.86 5.38
C ILE A 118 8.49 9.44 5.07
N ALA A 119 7.43 8.91 5.68
CA ALA A 119 6.07 9.43 5.51
C ALA A 119 5.91 10.90 5.95
N GLN A 120 6.53 11.31 7.06
CA GLN A 120 6.53 12.71 7.50
C GLN A 120 7.27 13.63 6.51
N GLN A 121 8.43 13.19 6.00
CA GLN A 121 9.21 13.98 5.03
C GLN A 121 8.51 14.09 3.67
N LEU A 122 7.80 13.05 3.22
CA LEU A 122 6.93 13.11 2.04
C LEU A 122 5.73 14.04 2.27
N GLY A 123 5.10 14.00 3.44
CA GLY A 123 4.05 14.94 3.84
C GLY A 123 4.52 16.40 3.77
N GLY A 124 5.73 16.69 4.27
CA GLY A 124 6.37 18.01 4.15
C GLY A 124 6.66 18.45 2.70
N LYS A 125 6.87 17.48 1.78
CA LYS A 125 6.99 17.71 0.34
C LYS A 125 5.63 17.80 -0.40
N LYS A 126 4.51 17.93 0.31
CA LYS A 126 3.12 17.93 -0.21
C LYS A 126 2.60 16.58 -0.75
N HIS A 127 3.26 15.46 -0.41
CA HIS A 127 2.81 14.10 -0.75
C HIS A 127 2.29 13.39 0.52
N PRO A 128 1.00 13.53 0.89
CA PRO A 128 0.46 13.00 2.15
C PRO A 128 0.24 11.47 2.08
N VAL A 129 1.20 10.70 2.62
CA VAL A 129 1.21 9.23 2.56
C VAL A 129 1.30 8.62 3.96
N SER A 130 0.60 7.50 4.19
CA SER A 130 0.73 6.74 5.44
C SER A 130 1.99 5.87 5.44
N HIS A 131 2.60 5.69 6.61
CA HIS A 131 3.77 4.82 6.79
C HIS A 131 3.56 3.38 6.27
N MET A 132 2.34 2.85 6.36
CA MET A 132 2.00 1.55 5.77
C MET A 132 2.06 1.57 4.23
N LYS A 133 1.61 2.66 3.60
CA LYS A 133 1.70 2.77 2.13
C LYS A 133 3.13 3.01 1.67
N VAL A 134 3.94 3.73 2.45
CA VAL A 134 5.40 3.79 2.24
C VAL A 134 6.03 2.39 2.31
N ALA A 135 5.70 1.58 3.31
CA ALA A 135 6.20 0.20 3.42
C ALA A 135 5.81 -0.67 2.21
N GLN A 136 4.56 -0.57 1.74
CA GLN A 136 4.11 -1.26 0.51
C GLN A 136 4.84 -0.80 -0.75
N LEU A 137 5.11 0.50 -0.88
CA LEU A 137 5.86 1.04 -2.03
C LEU A 137 7.31 0.60 -2.01
N LEU A 138 7.96 0.63 -0.84
CA LEU A 138 9.32 0.10 -0.65
C LEU A 138 9.39 -1.39 -1.02
N HIS A 139 8.47 -2.22 -0.53
CA HIS A 139 8.40 -3.64 -0.92
C HIS A 139 8.18 -3.82 -2.43
N GLY A 140 7.33 -3.00 -3.07
CA GLY A 140 7.12 -3.03 -4.52
C GLY A 140 8.37 -2.64 -5.34
N LEU A 141 9.25 -1.84 -4.75
CA LEU A 141 10.55 -1.44 -5.31
C LEU A 141 11.69 -2.40 -4.88
N ASN A 142 11.37 -3.59 -4.35
CA ASN A 142 12.29 -4.60 -3.82
C ASN A 142 13.19 -4.11 -2.67
N TYR A 143 12.69 -3.18 -1.86
CA TYR A 143 13.29 -2.81 -0.58
C TYR A 143 12.70 -3.63 0.57
N SER A 144 13.56 -4.39 1.23
CA SER A 144 13.33 -5.12 2.46
C SER A 144 13.51 -4.20 3.67
N LEU A 145 12.54 -4.21 4.59
CA LEU A 145 12.62 -3.49 5.86
C LEU A 145 13.32 -4.38 6.88
N GLN A 146 14.54 -4.02 7.27
CA GLN A 146 15.30 -4.76 8.27
C GLN A 146 15.15 -4.13 9.65
N SER A 147 14.95 -4.95 10.67
CA SER A 147 15.11 -4.51 12.04
C SER A 147 16.60 -4.37 12.35
N ASN A 148 17.02 -3.22 12.87
CA ASN A 148 18.30 -3.09 13.55
C ASN A 148 18.20 -3.92 14.84
N ARG A 149 18.68 -5.16 14.82
CA ARG A 149 18.86 -5.95 16.04
C ARG A 149 20.31 -5.83 16.47
N LYS A 150 20.51 -5.38 17.70
CA LYS A 150 21.56 -5.95 18.56
C LYS A 150 20.95 -6.18 19.96
N THR A 151 20.71 -5.14 20.79
CA THR A 151 19.74 -5.06 21.92
C THR A 151 19.53 -3.61 22.44
N GLU A 152 20.47 -3.01 23.21
CA GLU A 152 20.34 -1.70 23.90
C GLU A 152 20.99 -0.50 23.15
N GLU A 153 20.88 0.75 23.61
CA GLU A 153 21.79 1.84 23.24
C GLU A 153 21.87 2.79 24.44
N GLY A 154 23.01 3.45 24.66
CA GLY A 154 23.03 4.65 25.50
C GLY A 154 22.11 5.71 24.90
N ALA A 155 21.50 6.56 25.74
CA ALA A 155 20.41 7.46 25.36
C ALA A 155 20.61 8.19 24.02
N ASP A 156 19.51 8.34 23.29
CA ASP A 156 19.45 8.92 21.93
C ASP A 156 20.03 10.35 21.92
N HIS A 157 21.31 10.46 21.56
CA HIS A 157 22.05 11.71 21.69
C HIS A 157 21.76 12.64 20.50
N PRO A 158 21.21 13.85 20.71
CA PRO A 158 20.73 14.71 19.61
C PRO A 158 21.82 15.07 18.59
N ASP A 159 23.08 15.13 19.02
CA ASP A 159 24.21 15.45 18.14
C ASP A 159 24.70 14.28 17.26
N ARG A 160 24.20 13.05 17.43
CA ARG A 160 24.64 11.90 16.60
C ARG A 160 24.39 12.15 15.11
N ASP A 161 23.20 12.65 14.79
CA ASP A 161 22.81 12.98 13.41
C ASP A 161 23.52 14.25 12.90
N ALA A 162 23.95 15.14 13.80
CA ALA A 162 24.82 16.27 13.46
C ALA A 162 26.25 15.80 13.14
N GLN A 163 26.79 14.88 13.94
CA GLN A 163 28.11 14.28 13.76
C GLN A 163 28.22 13.52 12.43
N PHE A 164 27.23 12.67 12.09
CA PHE A 164 27.22 11.98 10.80
C PHE A 164 27.10 12.96 9.62
N ARG A 165 26.29 14.02 9.73
CA ARG A 165 26.23 15.08 8.70
C ARG A 165 27.56 15.84 8.56
N TYR A 166 28.22 16.15 9.66
CA TYR A 166 29.54 16.79 9.67
C TYR A 166 30.60 15.92 8.99
N ILE A 167 30.75 14.66 9.44
CA ILE A 167 31.67 13.68 8.84
C ILE A 167 31.39 13.54 7.34
N ASN A 168 30.13 13.38 6.93
CA ASN A 168 29.77 13.25 5.52
C ASN A 168 30.12 14.50 4.69
N THR A 169 30.00 15.69 5.27
CA THR A 169 30.38 16.96 4.61
C THR A 169 31.89 17.07 4.45
N THR A 170 32.65 16.70 5.48
CA THR A 170 34.12 16.67 5.46
C THR A 170 34.65 15.66 4.44
N VAL A 171 34.11 14.43 4.43
CA VAL A 171 34.46 13.38 3.46
C VAL A 171 34.23 13.84 2.01
N LYS A 172 33.08 14.47 1.72
CA LYS A 172 32.80 15.03 0.39
C LYS A 172 33.84 16.06 -0.06
N ARG A 173 34.33 16.91 0.86
CA ARG A 173 35.36 17.91 0.56
C ARG A 173 36.69 17.26 0.16
N TYR A 174 37.14 16.25 0.91
CA TYR A 174 38.40 15.56 0.61
C TYR A 174 38.32 14.72 -0.68
N LEU A 175 37.21 14.03 -0.93
CA LEU A 175 37.01 13.29 -2.18
C LEU A 175 36.98 14.23 -3.41
N ALA A 176 36.33 15.40 -3.31
CA ALA A 176 36.34 16.41 -4.36
C ALA A 176 37.73 17.03 -4.61
N GLN A 177 38.65 16.89 -3.66
CA GLN A 177 40.06 17.32 -3.76
C GLN A 177 41.01 16.16 -4.15
N GLY A 178 40.46 15.03 -4.60
CA GLY A 178 41.26 13.84 -4.98
C GLY A 178 41.98 13.16 -3.82
N SER A 179 41.69 13.53 -2.57
CA SER A 179 42.32 12.95 -1.38
C SER A 179 41.59 11.67 -0.98
N PRO A 180 42.31 10.54 -0.78
CA PRO A 180 41.69 9.29 -0.35
C PRO A 180 41.14 9.42 1.07
N VAL A 181 39.94 8.88 1.30
CA VAL A 181 39.28 8.87 2.60
C VAL A 181 39.19 7.43 3.09
N ILE A 182 39.73 7.16 4.28
CA ILE A 182 39.68 5.85 4.94
C ILE A 182 38.86 5.99 6.22
N SER A 183 37.87 5.11 6.40
CA SER A 183 37.06 5.02 7.62
C SER A 183 37.56 3.84 8.46
N VAL A 184 38.07 4.12 9.66
CA VAL A 184 38.52 3.09 10.61
C VAL A 184 37.61 3.12 11.83
N ASP A 185 36.88 2.03 12.09
CA ASP A 185 36.10 1.84 13.31
C ASP A 185 36.83 0.88 14.26
N THR A 186 37.01 1.29 15.51
CA THR A 186 37.67 0.48 16.55
C THR A 186 36.69 0.13 17.66
N LYS A 187 35.91 -0.93 17.47
CA LYS A 187 34.95 -1.39 18.47
C LYS A 187 35.59 -2.24 19.56
N LYS A 188 35.56 -1.76 20.81
CA LYS A 188 35.80 -2.60 22.00
C LYS A 188 34.70 -3.68 22.09
N LYS A 189 35.11 -4.95 22.23
CA LYS A 189 34.24 -6.12 22.02
C LYS A 189 33.47 -6.51 23.28
N GLU A 190 32.31 -5.89 23.50
CA GLU A 190 31.31 -6.35 24.47
C GLU A 190 29.94 -6.59 23.78
N ARG A 191 29.09 -7.42 24.40
CA ARG A 191 27.94 -8.09 23.74
C ARG A 191 26.85 -7.06 23.39
N ALA A 192 26.39 -7.08 22.13
CA ALA A 192 26.02 -5.84 21.45
C ALA A 192 24.53 -5.46 21.39
N SER A 193 24.38 -4.14 21.13
CA SER A 193 23.28 -3.22 21.48
C SER A 193 22.83 -2.31 20.28
N SER A 194 21.63 -2.45 19.66
CA SER A 194 20.38 -1.64 19.84
C SER A 194 19.14 -2.14 19.04
N GLU A 195 17.91 -1.72 19.39
CA GLU A 195 16.72 -1.71 18.50
C GLU A 195 16.77 -0.56 17.47
N GLY A 196 16.00 -0.68 16.38
CA GLY A 196 15.83 0.35 15.34
C GLY A 196 15.32 -0.24 14.02
N TRP A 197 15.16 0.54 12.95
CA TRP A 197 14.67 0.05 11.65
C TRP A 197 15.44 0.67 10.48
N PHE A 198 15.91 -0.19 9.57
CA PHE A 198 16.63 0.13 8.35
C PHE A 198 15.85 -0.30 7.10
N VAL A 199 16.18 0.29 5.96
CA VAL A 199 15.67 -0.10 4.64
C VAL A 199 16.87 -0.56 3.80
N GLN A 200 16.81 -1.76 3.24
CA GLN A 200 17.82 -2.30 2.31
C GLN A 200 17.16 -2.74 1.00
N ARG A 201 17.82 -2.57 -0.15
CA ARG A 201 17.37 -3.25 -1.39
C ARG A 201 17.84 -4.69 -1.38
N GLU A 202 16.93 -5.63 -1.62
CA GLU A 202 17.25 -7.06 -1.64
C GLU A 202 17.52 -7.50 -3.08
N THR A 203 18.77 -7.90 -3.36
CA THR A 203 19.15 -8.47 -4.65
C THR A 203 18.80 -9.95 -4.64
N VAL A 204 17.65 -10.31 -5.20
CA VAL A 204 17.34 -11.72 -5.50
C VAL A 204 18.34 -12.17 -6.57
N PRO A 205 19.22 -13.15 -6.30
CA PRO A 205 20.06 -13.71 -7.35
C PRO A 205 19.15 -14.38 -8.38
N PRO A 206 19.39 -14.23 -9.69
CA PRO A 206 18.68 -15.03 -10.69
C PRO A 206 18.93 -16.50 -10.37
N GLY A 207 17.86 -17.31 -10.44
CA GLY A 207 17.92 -18.72 -10.07
C GLY A 207 19.01 -19.43 -10.86
N GLN A 208 19.95 -20.07 -10.15
CA GLN A 208 20.85 -21.03 -10.79
C GLN A 208 20.03 -22.27 -11.12
N GLU A 209 19.59 -22.37 -12.37
CA GLU A 209 19.21 -23.65 -12.94
C GLU A 209 20.42 -24.57 -12.90
N SER A 210 20.30 -25.67 -12.15
CA SER A 210 21.36 -26.66 -12.04
C SER A 210 21.36 -27.57 -13.27
N GLU A 211 22.06 -27.17 -14.33
CA GLU A 211 22.51 -28.13 -15.33
C GLU A 211 23.60 -29.01 -14.70
N ALA A 212 23.28 -30.29 -14.51
CA ALA A 212 24.24 -31.33 -14.16
C ALA A 212 24.62 -32.11 -15.43
N PRO A 213 25.91 -32.36 -15.69
CA PRO A 213 26.36 -33.37 -16.64
C PRO A 213 26.22 -34.80 -16.07
#